data_AF-A0AAW3V318-F1
#
_entry.id   AF-A0AAW3V318-F1
#
_cell.length_a   1.000
_cell.length_b   1.000
_cell.length_c   1.000
_cell.angle_alpha   90.00
_cell.angle_beta   90.00
_cell.angle_gamma   90.00
#
_symmetry.space_group_name_H-M   'P 1'
#
loop_
_entity.id
_entity.type
_entity.pdbx_description
1 polymer ?
#
loop_
_entity_poly.entity_id
_entity_poly.type
_entity_poly.pdbx_seq_one_letter_code
_entity_poly.pdbx_strand_id
1 'polypeptide(L)'
;MHSLLIAIVLAITSAPTIYADESGNPGAPSTIENDVHVFVVAEDDDTTVRANTAAGIEDIAQRYISFDQNVSHVDVLEAYAIDRNGVRRPVSPGRVREMQEARPCGVPTFKDAWLRDVIFPDVGTGP
;
A
#
# COMPACT_ATOMS: atom_id res chain seq x y z
N MET A 1 16.08 -63.06 -1.21
CA MET A 1 15.98 -61.95 -2.19
C MET A 1 15.48 -60.73 -1.45
N HIS A 2 16.14 -59.58 -1.64
CA HIS A 2 15.80 -58.26 -1.07
C HIS A 2 15.91 -58.14 0.47
N SER A 3 16.33 -57.02 1.05
CA SER A 3 17.34 -56.02 0.69
C SER A 3 17.39 -55.03 1.86
N LEU A 4 18.61 -54.74 2.31
CA LEU A 4 19.01 -53.71 3.26
C LEU A 4 18.12 -52.44 3.27
N LEU A 5 17.46 -52.14 4.40
CA LEU A 5 16.83 -50.83 4.64
C LEU A 5 17.91 -49.85 5.13
N ILE A 6 18.33 -48.95 4.24
CA ILE A 6 19.30 -47.89 4.54
C ILE A 6 18.58 -46.73 5.24
N ALA A 7 18.99 -46.42 6.47
CA ALA A 7 18.56 -45.20 7.16
C ALA A 7 19.31 -44.00 6.59
N ILE A 8 18.62 -43.16 5.81
CA ILE A 8 19.16 -41.90 5.32
C ILE A 8 19.05 -40.85 6.43
N VAL A 9 20.17 -40.55 7.08
CA VAL A 9 20.32 -39.39 7.96
C VAL A 9 20.50 -38.14 7.07
N LEU A 10 19.45 -37.35 6.91
CA LEU A 10 19.53 -36.08 6.18
C LEU A 10 19.94 -34.95 7.14
N ALA A 11 21.24 -34.66 7.20
CA ALA A 11 21.78 -33.54 7.95
C ALA A 11 21.49 -32.21 7.22
N ILE A 12 20.36 -31.57 7.56
CA ILE A 12 20.05 -30.20 7.14
C ILE A 12 20.66 -29.23 8.18
N THR A 13 21.94 -28.92 8.03
CA THR A 13 22.63 -27.90 8.82
C THR A 13 23.11 -26.75 7.93
N SER A 14 22.88 -25.53 8.39
CA SER A 14 23.27 -24.24 7.76
C SER A 14 22.74 -23.96 6.35
N ALA A 15 21.43 -23.73 6.24
CA ALA A 15 20.99 -22.55 5.48
C ALA A 15 21.09 -21.34 6.43
N PRO A 16 21.67 -20.20 6.03
CA PRO A 16 21.57 -18.98 6.83
C PRO A 16 20.10 -18.56 6.86
N THR A 17 19.56 -18.33 8.07
CA THR A 17 18.28 -17.64 8.21
C THR A 17 18.43 -16.26 7.61
N ILE A 18 17.80 -16.03 6.45
CA ILE A 18 17.56 -14.67 5.97
C ILE A 18 16.49 -14.10 6.88
N TYR A 19 16.93 -13.38 7.91
CA TYR A 19 16.05 -12.51 8.66
C TYR A 19 15.55 -11.42 7.72
N ALA A 20 14.25 -11.13 7.77
CA ALA A 20 13.73 -9.92 7.15
C ALA A 20 14.39 -8.72 7.83
N ASP A 21 14.85 -7.75 7.05
CA ASP A 21 15.40 -6.51 7.59
C ASP A 21 14.26 -5.59 8.04
N GLU A 22 13.92 -5.66 9.32
CA GLU A 22 12.90 -4.81 9.95
C GLU A 22 13.30 -3.33 10.02
N SER A 23 14.56 -2.95 9.70
CA SER A 23 14.98 -1.54 9.73
C SER A 23 14.46 -0.71 8.55
N GLY A 24 13.85 -1.37 7.56
CA GLY A 24 13.43 -0.74 6.31
C GLY A 24 14.62 -0.31 5.44
N ASN A 25 14.34 0.19 4.23
CA ASN A 25 15.40 0.79 3.41
C ASN A 25 15.48 2.30 3.72
N PRO A 26 16.47 2.81 4.47
CA PRO A 26 16.58 4.24 4.78
C PRO A 26 16.90 5.12 3.56
N GLY A 27 17.26 4.51 2.42
CA GLY A 27 17.40 5.19 1.13
C GLY A 27 16.11 5.23 0.30
N ALA A 28 15.01 4.60 0.75
CA ALA A 28 13.72 4.68 0.06
C ALA A 28 13.08 6.06 0.26
N PRO A 29 12.45 6.65 -0.78
CA PRO A 29 11.91 8.00 -0.70
C PRO A 29 10.79 8.12 0.35
N SER A 30 9.98 7.07 0.51
CA SER A 30 8.94 6.88 1.51
C SER A 30 9.08 5.53 2.23
N THR A 31 8.42 5.40 3.38
CA THR A 31 8.27 4.14 4.13
C THR A 31 6.80 3.88 4.38
N ILE A 32 6.37 2.63 4.11
CA ILE A 32 5.10 2.10 4.59
C ILE A 32 5.28 1.75 6.07
N GLU A 33 4.50 2.36 6.95
CA GLU A 33 4.59 2.10 8.40
C GLU A 33 3.52 1.13 8.87
N ASN A 34 2.34 1.19 8.25
CA ASN A 34 1.27 0.23 8.45
C ASN A 34 0.46 0.11 7.15
N ASP A 35 0.15 -1.13 6.75
CA ASP A 35 -0.57 -1.46 5.53
C ASP A 35 -1.44 -2.67 5.80
N VAL A 36 -2.76 -2.47 5.80
CA VAL A 36 -3.73 -3.41 6.38
C VAL A 36 -4.84 -3.67 5.38
N HIS A 37 -4.51 -4.54 4.41
CA HIS A 37 -5.45 -5.04 3.41
C HIS A 37 -6.38 -6.13 3.99
N VAL A 38 -7.62 -5.77 4.30
CA VAL A 38 -8.61 -6.68 4.90
C VAL A 38 -9.63 -7.16 3.86
N PHE A 39 -9.35 -8.31 3.24
CA PHE A 39 -10.29 -8.97 2.31
C PHE A 39 -11.31 -9.83 3.06
N VAL A 40 -12.29 -9.19 3.70
CA VAL A 40 -13.47 -9.84 4.28
C VAL A 40 -14.66 -9.64 3.33
N VAL A 41 -15.70 -10.48 3.45
CA VAL A 41 -16.97 -10.25 2.77
C VAL A 41 -17.70 -9.11 3.52
N ALA A 42 -17.35 -7.87 3.15
CA ALA A 42 -17.49 -6.57 3.85
C ALA A 42 -16.34 -6.22 4.84
N GLU A 43 -15.68 -5.05 4.79
CA GLU A 43 -15.79 -3.94 3.80
C GLU A 43 -14.54 -3.01 3.72
N ASP A 44 -13.75 -2.83 4.79
CA ASP A 44 -12.78 -1.72 4.99
C ASP A 44 -11.30 -2.00 4.60
N ASP A 45 -10.51 -0.94 4.33
CA ASP A 45 -9.06 -0.94 4.01
C ASP A 45 -8.35 0.25 4.73
N ASP A 46 -7.13 0.07 5.25
CA ASP A 46 -6.37 1.12 5.98
C ASP A 46 -4.87 1.12 5.60
N THR A 47 -4.28 2.31 5.45
CA THR A 47 -2.84 2.47 5.21
C THR A 47 -2.28 3.75 5.82
N THR A 48 -1.15 3.65 6.52
CA THR A 48 -0.33 4.77 7.01
C THR A 48 1.06 4.76 6.36
N VAL A 49 1.45 5.89 5.78
CA VAL A 49 2.72 6.09 5.05
C VAL A 49 3.44 7.35 5.52
N ARG A 50 4.78 7.31 5.51
CA ARG A 50 5.63 8.43 5.95
C ARG A 50 6.64 8.82 4.87
N ALA A 51 6.77 10.14 4.63
CA ALA A 51 7.76 10.70 3.71
C ALA A 51 9.12 10.83 4.40
N ASN A 52 10.12 10.03 3.97
CA ASN A 52 11.50 10.14 4.45
C ASN A 52 12.21 11.35 3.83
N THR A 53 11.84 11.70 2.59
CA THR A 53 12.53 12.68 1.75
C THR A 53 11.55 13.62 1.07
N ALA A 54 12.04 14.70 0.45
CA ALA A 54 11.20 15.59 -0.37
C ALA A 54 10.58 14.86 -1.57
N ALA A 55 11.29 13.92 -2.21
CA ALA A 55 10.73 13.05 -3.25
C ALA A 55 9.60 12.17 -2.69
N GLY A 56 9.77 11.65 -1.48
CA GLY A 56 8.72 10.91 -0.78
C GLY A 56 7.45 11.71 -0.46
N ILE A 57 7.51 13.05 -0.44
CA ILE A 57 6.30 13.89 -0.38
C ILE A 57 5.55 13.79 -1.72
N GLU A 58 6.25 13.92 -2.85
CA GLU A 58 5.65 13.80 -4.19
C GLU A 58 5.05 12.41 -4.42
N ASP A 59 5.71 11.35 -3.92
CA ASP A 59 5.25 9.96 -4.01
C ASP A 59 3.96 9.66 -3.22
N ILE A 60 3.69 10.37 -2.11
CA ILE A 60 2.58 10.05 -1.19
C ILE A 60 1.54 11.17 -0.98
N ALA A 61 1.79 12.39 -1.48
CA ALA A 61 0.83 13.50 -1.38
C ALA A 61 -0.50 13.24 -2.11
N GLN A 62 -0.53 12.23 -2.97
CA GLN A 62 -1.71 11.75 -3.67
C GLN A 62 -1.75 10.22 -3.60
N ARG A 63 -2.88 9.65 -3.16
CA ARG A 63 -3.13 8.19 -3.15
C ARG A 63 -4.46 7.91 -3.83
N TYR A 64 -4.50 6.90 -4.68
CA TYR A 64 -5.72 6.47 -5.35
C TYR A 64 -6.09 5.03 -4.98
N ILE A 65 -7.39 4.76 -4.99
CA ILE A 65 -7.98 3.42 -4.87
C ILE A 65 -8.62 3.11 -6.22
N SER A 66 -8.22 2.00 -6.85
CA SER A 66 -8.83 1.53 -8.10
C SER A 66 -9.98 0.58 -7.80
N PHE A 67 -11.14 0.81 -8.44
CA PHE A 67 -12.37 0.03 -8.22
C PHE A 67 -13.19 -0.09 -9.51
N ASP A 68 -14.11 -1.06 -9.58
CA ASP A 68 -15.06 -1.20 -10.68
C ASP A 68 -16.37 -0.50 -10.30
N GLN A 69 -16.68 0.62 -10.96
CA GLN A 69 -17.84 1.46 -10.60
C GLN A 69 -19.20 0.77 -10.76
N ASN A 70 -19.28 -0.34 -11.52
CA ASN A 70 -20.53 -1.06 -11.76
C ASN A 70 -20.76 -2.17 -10.73
N VAL A 71 -19.72 -2.57 -9.98
CA VAL A 71 -19.74 -3.74 -9.09
C VAL A 71 -19.42 -3.38 -7.65
N SER A 72 -18.60 -2.36 -7.39
CA SER A 72 -18.25 -1.91 -6.04
C SER A 72 -18.43 -0.40 -5.84
N HIS A 73 -18.66 -0.03 -4.58
CA HIS A 73 -18.56 1.33 -4.09
C HIS A 73 -17.37 1.42 -3.14
N VAL A 74 -16.76 2.60 -3.00
CA VAL A 74 -15.63 2.84 -2.10
C VAL A 74 -15.83 4.21 -1.46
N ASP A 75 -16.14 4.23 -0.17
CA ASP A 75 -16.25 5.46 0.61
C ASP A 75 -14.91 5.80 1.29
N VAL A 76 -14.55 7.07 1.32
CA VAL A 76 -13.38 7.55 2.08
C VAL A 76 -13.87 7.93 3.48
N LEU A 77 -13.83 6.97 4.40
CA LEU A 77 -14.35 7.12 5.77
C LEU A 77 -13.55 8.12 6.60
N GLU A 78 -12.21 8.01 6.57
CA GLU A 78 -11.29 8.98 7.18
C GLU A 78 -10.06 9.15 6.27
N ALA A 79 -9.61 10.40 6.09
CA ALA A 79 -8.34 10.71 5.42
C ALA A 79 -7.76 12.02 5.97
N TYR A 80 -6.49 12.00 6.39
CA TYR A 80 -5.79 13.14 6.95
C TYR A 80 -4.28 12.98 6.80
N ALA A 81 -3.55 14.11 6.74
CA ALA A 81 -2.11 14.11 7.00
C ALA A 81 -1.85 14.34 8.49
N ILE A 82 -0.71 13.91 9.01
CA ILE A 82 -0.22 14.23 10.36
C ILE A 82 0.97 15.17 10.20
N ASP A 83 0.92 16.37 10.82
CA ASP A 83 2.08 17.27 10.82
C ASP A 83 3.12 16.84 11.86
N ARG A 84 4.33 17.43 11.80
CA ARG A 84 5.44 17.12 12.73
C ARG A 84 5.10 17.33 14.23
N ASN A 85 4.04 18.07 14.54
CA ASN A 85 3.57 18.28 15.92
C ASN A 85 2.49 17.25 16.33
N GLY A 86 2.21 16.24 15.49
CA GLY A 86 1.17 15.24 15.70
C GLY A 86 -0.25 15.73 15.37
N VAL A 87 -0.41 16.89 14.73
CA VAL A 87 -1.75 17.46 14.48
C VAL A 87 -2.32 16.92 13.17
N ARG A 88 -3.49 16.28 13.24
CA ARG A 88 -4.24 15.82 12.06
C ARG A 88 -4.70 17.01 11.21
N ARG A 89 -4.47 16.93 9.90
CA ARG A 89 -4.95 17.84 8.85
C ARG A 89 -5.93 17.06 7.95
N PRO A 90 -7.26 17.15 8.19
CA PRO A 90 -8.22 16.36 7.44
C PRO A 90 -8.27 16.76 5.97
N VAL A 91 -8.42 15.77 5.09
CA VAL A 91 -8.64 15.99 3.66
C VAL A 91 -10.02 16.63 3.48
N SER A 92 -10.06 17.78 2.81
CA SER A 92 -11.32 18.45 2.49
C SER A 92 -12.06 17.72 1.36
N PRO A 93 -13.41 17.67 1.31
CA PRO A 93 -14.13 16.90 0.29
C PRO A 93 -13.74 17.21 -1.17
N GLY A 94 -13.45 18.48 -1.52
CA GLY A 94 -12.98 18.86 -2.87
C GLY A 94 -11.54 18.41 -3.23
N ARG A 95 -10.85 17.70 -2.32
CA ARG A 95 -9.57 17.02 -2.52
C ARG A 95 -9.70 15.51 -2.70
N VAL A 96 -10.90 14.95 -2.51
CA VAL A 96 -11.27 13.61 -2.96
C VAL A 96 -11.91 13.75 -4.34
N ARG A 97 -11.49 12.93 -5.30
CA ARG A 97 -11.88 13.05 -6.71
C ARG A 97 -12.08 11.68 -7.33
N GLU A 98 -13.03 11.59 -8.25
CA GLU A 98 -13.22 10.38 -9.05
C GLU A 98 -12.78 10.65 -10.49
N MET A 99 -12.01 9.73 -11.04
CA MET A 99 -11.58 9.78 -12.43
C MET A 99 -11.58 8.39 -13.05
N GLN A 100 -11.90 8.30 -14.34
CA GLN A 100 -11.67 7.08 -15.12
C GLN A 100 -10.19 6.71 -15.07
N GLU A 101 -9.86 5.44 -14.84
CA GLU A 101 -8.48 4.99 -14.90
C GLU A 101 -7.91 5.13 -16.32
N ALA A 102 -6.82 5.89 -16.47
CA ALA A 102 -6.16 6.12 -17.74
C ALA A 102 -5.27 4.91 -18.16
N ARG A 103 -5.89 3.77 -18.46
CA ARG A 103 -5.19 2.56 -18.95
C ARG A 103 -4.53 2.82 -20.33
N PRO A 104 -3.19 2.74 -20.46
CA PRO A 104 -2.49 3.09 -21.69
C PRO A 104 -2.44 1.93 -22.70
N CYS A 105 -3.60 1.45 -23.15
CA CYS A 105 -3.71 0.59 -24.32
C CYS A 105 -5.13 0.64 -24.89
N GLY A 106 -5.28 0.80 -26.21
CA GLY A 106 -6.55 1.04 -26.91
C GLY A 106 -7.50 -0.16 -26.98
N VAL A 107 -7.71 -0.87 -25.87
CA VAL A 107 -8.59 -2.03 -25.74
C VAL A 107 -9.96 -1.55 -25.25
N PRO A 108 -11.09 -1.84 -25.93
CA PRO A 108 -12.40 -1.24 -25.60
C PRO A 108 -13.01 -1.60 -24.23
N THR A 109 -12.42 -2.54 -23.50
CA THR A 109 -13.12 -3.40 -22.52
C THR A 109 -13.05 -2.96 -21.06
N PHE A 110 -12.26 -1.93 -20.71
CA PHE A 110 -12.02 -1.53 -19.31
C PHE A 110 -12.55 -0.12 -18.99
N LYS A 111 -13.75 0.21 -19.46
CA LYS A 111 -14.41 1.51 -19.18
C LYS A 111 -14.99 1.62 -17.76
N ASP A 112 -14.97 0.53 -17.02
CA ASP A 112 -15.62 0.44 -15.72
C ASP A 112 -14.60 0.56 -14.56
N ALA A 113 -13.30 0.55 -14.86
CA ALA A 113 -12.22 0.79 -13.91
C ALA A 113 -12.06 2.29 -13.61
N TRP A 114 -12.38 2.69 -12.38
CA TRP A 114 -12.28 4.06 -11.88
C TRP A 114 -11.27 4.16 -10.75
N LEU A 115 -10.79 5.37 -10.52
CA LEU A 115 -9.89 5.74 -9.44
C LEU A 115 -10.63 6.72 -8.52
N ARG A 116 -10.67 6.44 -7.22
CA ARG A 116 -10.99 7.43 -6.20
C ARG A 116 -9.67 7.93 -5.60
N ASP A 117 -9.39 9.19 -5.88
CA ASP A 117 -8.11 9.86 -5.69
C ASP A 117 -8.18 10.84 -4.52
N VAL A 118 -7.23 10.76 -3.61
CA VAL A 118 -7.19 11.48 -2.34
C VAL A 118 -5.92 12.34 -2.29
N ILE A 119 -6.09 13.65 -2.31
CA ILE A 119 -4.99 14.63 -2.29
C ILE A 119 -4.79 15.16 -0.86
N PHE A 120 -3.70 14.78 -0.22
CA PHE A 120 -3.42 15.11 1.17
C PHE A 120 -2.90 16.55 1.33
N PRO A 121 -3.42 17.33 2.32
CA PRO A 121 -2.91 18.66 2.62
C PRO A 121 -1.61 18.62 3.43
N ASP A 122 -0.78 19.65 3.32
CA ASP A 122 0.37 19.92 4.19
C ASP A 122 1.37 18.76 4.43
N VAL A 123 1.47 17.80 3.49
CA VAL A 123 2.39 16.66 3.60
C VAL A 123 3.84 17.15 3.64
N GLY A 124 4.58 16.70 4.65
CA GLY A 124 5.97 17.08 4.89
C GLY A 124 6.81 15.90 5.39
N THR A 125 8.12 16.08 5.48
CA THR A 125 9.01 15.07 6.06
C THR A 125 8.97 15.10 7.59
N GLY A 126 8.88 13.93 8.20
CA GLY A 126 8.80 13.78 9.65
C GLY A 126 9.19 12.38 10.12
N PRO A 127 9.36 12.21 11.44
CA PRO A 127 9.16 10.94 12.13
C PRO A 127 7.66 10.59 12.22
#